data_AF-A0A0Q6KH10-F1
#
_entry.id   AF-A0A0Q6KH10-F1
#
_cell.length_a   1.000
_cell.length_b   1.000
_cell.length_c   1.000
_cell.angle_alpha   90.00
_cell.angle_beta   90.00
_cell.angle_gamma   90.00
#
_symmetry.space_group_name_H-M   'P 1'
#
loop_
_entity.id
_entity.type
_entity.pdbx_description
1 polymer ?
#
loop_
_entity_poly.entity_id
_entity_poly.type
_entity_poly.pdbx_seq_one_letter_code
_entity_poly.pdbx_strand_id
1 'polypeptide(L)'
;MCLITTADGRTIFYHSAIMRRAHELGRFALRMCRDAQERNFQRSHWLKRAWAEARSERSELARRVAQDADRRAWLEHRARESAALIAAYGHNRSAIEGALLRESMRDRMDFARVAQLEAALAALPQRHQLH
;
A
#
# COMPACT_ATOMS: atom_id res chain seq x y z
N MET A 1 -12.08 0.67 14.13
CA MET A 1 -13.13 -0.35 13.96
C MET A 1 -13.51 -0.34 12.48
N CYS A 2 -13.36 -1.46 11.78
CA CYS A 2 -13.63 -1.51 10.34
C CYS A 2 -15.14 -1.58 10.09
N LEU A 3 -15.67 -0.78 9.17
CA LEU A 3 -17.09 -0.83 8.76
C LEU A 3 -17.32 -1.85 7.64
N ILE A 4 -16.24 -2.29 7.01
CA ILE A 4 -16.22 -3.27 5.94
C ILE A 4 -15.22 -4.39 6.22
N THR A 5 -15.35 -5.49 5.50
CA THR A 5 -14.33 -6.54 5.37
C THR A 5 -14.28 -7.06 3.95
N THR A 6 -13.24 -7.83 3.65
CA THR A 6 -13.12 -8.58 2.40
C THR A 6 -13.15 -10.06 2.69
N ALA A 7 -14.07 -10.78 2.06
CA ALA A 7 -14.11 -12.24 2.05
C ALA A 7 -14.33 -12.70 0.61
N ASP A 8 -13.55 -13.68 0.14
CA ASP A 8 -13.64 -14.24 -1.21
C ASP A 8 -13.62 -13.19 -2.33
N GLY A 9 -12.79 -12.16 -2.17
CA GLY A 9 -12.67 -11.04 -3.14
C GLY A 9 -13.86 -10.08 -3.15
N ARG A 10 -14.85 -10.25 -2.28
CA ARG A 10 -16.02 -9.37 -2.15
C ARG A 10 -15.91 -8.48 -0.93
N THR A 11 -16.31 -7.22 -1.07
CA THR A 11 -16.48 -6.33 0.07
C THR A 11 -17.81 -6.61 0.78
N ILE A 12 -17.76 -6.88 2.07
CA ILE A 12 -18.92 -7.08 2.93
C ILE A 12 -19.03 -5.89 3.88
N PHE A 13 -20.23 -5.32 4.00
CA PHE A 13 -20.53 -4.25 4.95
C PHE A 13 -21.00 -4.84 6.29
N TYR A 14 -20.31 -4.49 7.37
CA TYR A 14 -20.68 -4.92 8.71
C TYR A 14 -21.83 -4.07 9.25
N HIS A 15 -23.06 -4.56 9.10
CA HIS A 15 -24.25 -3.83 9.53
C HIS A 15 -24.24 -3.47 11.02
N SER A 16 -23.85 -4.40 11.89
CA SER A 16 -23.71 -4.12 13.34
C SER A 16 -22.67 -3.04 13.63
N ALA A 17 -21.57 -3.03 12.86
CA ALA A 17 -20.53 -2.03 12.98
C ALA A 17 -21.03 -0.65 12.54
N ILE A 18 -21.72 -0.57 11.40
CA ILE A 18 -22.30 0.66 10.86
C ILE A 18 -23.37 1.22 11.82
N MET A 19 -24.21 0.36 12.39
CA MET A 19 -25.22 0.75 13.38
C MET A 19 -24.58 1.29 14.66
N ARG A 20 -23.55 0.61 15.18
CA ARG A 20 -22.78 1.10 16.33
C ARG A 20 -22.13 2.45 16.03
N ARG A 21 -21.55 2.62 14.84
CA ARG A 21 -20.95 3.87 14.40
C ARG A 21 -21.97 5.01 14.29
N ALA A 22 -23.14 4.75 13.70
CA ALA A 22 -24.23 5.72 13.64
C ALA A 22 -24.67 6.16 15.03
N HIS A 23 -24.80 5.23 15.98
CA HIS A 23 -25.12 5.55 17.37
C HIS A 23 -24.01 6.38 18.02
N GLU A 24 -22.74 6.03 17.85
CA GLU A 24 -21.60 6.80 18.39
C GLU A 24 -21.59 8.25 17.90
N LEU A 25 -21.81 8.46 16.60
CA LEU A 25 -21.86 9.78 15.98
C LEU A 25 -23.08 10.59 16.48
N GLY A 26 -24.23 9.94 16.62
CA GLY A 26 -25.50 10.58 16.95
C GLY A 26 -25.88 10.63 18.43
N ARG A 27 -25.09 10.02 19.33
CA ARG A 27 -25.51 9.79 20.73
C ARG A 27 -25.96 11.05 21.47
N PHE A 28 -25.32 12.19 21.20
CA PHE A 28 -25.67 13.45 21.85
C PHE A 28 -26.93 14.05 21.25
N ALA A 29 -27.04 14.10 19.92
CA ALA A 29 -28.23 14.57 19.23
C ALA A 29 -29.47 13.75 19.64
N LEU A 30 -29.33 12.42 19.73
CA LEU A 30 -30.41 11.53 20.16
C LEU A 30 -30.87 11.76 21.61
N ARG A 31 -29.97 12.18 22.50
CA ARG A 31 -30.31 12.53 23.89
C ARG A 31 -31.04 13.86 24.01
N MET A 32 -30.86 14.76 23.05
CA MET A 32 -31.50 16.09 23.04
C MET A 32 -32.90 16.09 22.42
N CYS A 33 -33.29 15.02 21.70
CA CYS A 33 -34.58 14.93 21.05
C CYS A 33 -35.75 14.89 22.04
N ARG A 34 -36.75 15.73 21.79
CA ARG A 34 -37.94 15.87 22.66
C ARG A 34 -39.10 14.98 22.25
N ASP A 35 -39.15 14.59 20.99
CA ASP A 35 -40.21 13.73 20.45
C ASP A 35 -39.66 12.56 19.61
N ALA A 36 -40.56 11.66 19.21
CA ALA A 36 -40.24 10.47 18.43
C ALA A 36 -39.85 10.80 16.97
N GLN A 37 -40.41 11.87 16.39
CA GLN A 37 -40.17 12.25 15.00
C GLN A 37 -38.76 12.79 14.83
N GLU A 38 -38.34 13.70 15.71
CA GLU A 38 -36.99 14.25 15.80
C GLU A 38 -35.96 13.14 16.03
N ARG A 39 -36.28 12.18 16.91
CA ARG A 39 -35.40 11.03 17.16
C ARG A 39 -35.23 10.15 15.92
N ASN A 40 -36.30 9.90 15.17
CA ASN A 40 -36.23 9.15 13.91
C ASN A 40 -35.48 9.89 12.81
N PHE A 41 -35.62 11.22 12.76
CA PHE A 41 -34.84 12.07 11.87
C PHE A 41 -33.33 11.95 12.19
N GLN A 42 -32.95 12.10 13.46
CA GLN A 42 -31.56 11.97 13.90
C GLN A 42 -31.02 10.57 13.58
N ARG A 43 -31.75 9.49 13.91
CA ARG A 43 -31.36 8.11 13.57
C ARG A 43 -31.06 7.97 12.08
N SER A 44 -31.97 8.45 11.24
CA SER A 44 -31.83 8.37 9.78
C SER A 44 -30.63 9.17 9.29
N HIS A 45 -30.41 10.37 9.83
CA HIS A 45 -29.28 11.23 9.49
C HIS A 45 -27.94 10.56 9.82
N TRP A 46 -27.77 10.09 11.06
CA TRP A 46 -26.53 9.47 11.51
C TRP A 46 -26.27 8.12 10.85
N LEU A 47 -27.33 7.36 10.53
CA LEU A 47 -27.20 6.13 9.74
C LEU A 47 -26.72 6.43 8.31
N LYS A 48 -27.28 7.44 7.64
CA LYS A 48 -26.80 7.88 6.32
C LYS A 48 -25.32 8.29 6.35
N ARG A 49 -24.91 9.01 7.39
CA ARG A 49 -23.50 9.40 7.58
C ARG A 49 -22.58 8.18 7.81
N ALA A 50 -22.97 7.24 8.67
CA ALA A 50 -22.18 6.03 8.90
C ALA A 50 -22.05 5.17 7.62
N TRP A 51 -23.10 5.10 6.79
CA TRP A 51 -23.04 4.46 5.48
C TRP A 51 -22.14 5.20 4.48
N ALA A 52 -22.05 6.53 4.56
CA ALA A 52 -21.10 7.30 3.76
C ALA A 52 -19.65 6.99 4.18
N GLU A 53 -19.37 6.93 5.50
CA GLU A 53 -18.06 6.53 6.03
C GLU A 53 -17.67 5.12 5.56
N ALA A 54 -18.59 4.15 5.64
CA ALA A 54 -18.34 2.77 5.19
C ALA A 54 -18.04 2.68 3.67
N ARG A 55 -18.73 3.48 2.86
CA ARG A 55 -18.46 3.55 1.41
C ARG A 55 -17.11 4.21 1.10
N SER A 56 -16.71 5.21 1.88
CA SER A 56 -15.39 5.83 1.78
C SER A 56 -14.28 4.83 2.13
N GLU A 57 -14.44 4.05 3.20
CA GLU A 57 -13.51 2.97 3.56
C GLU A 57 -13.35 1.96 2.41
N ARG A 58 -14.45 1.59 1.73
CA ARG A 58 -14.38 0.68 0.56
C ARG A 58 -13.58 1.28 -0.59
N SER A 59 -13.84 2.54 -0.93
CA SER A 59 -13.13 3.22 -2.01
C SER A 59 -11.64 3.34 -1.71
N GLU A 60 -11.30 3.64 -0.46
CA GLU A 60 -9.92 3.71 0.00
C GLU A 60 -9.22 2.34 -0.05
N LEU A 61 -9.92 1.27 0.35
CA LEU A 61 -9.39 -0.08 0.24
C LEU A 61 -9.12 -0.47 -1.22
N ALA A 62 -10.06 -0.18 -2.13
CA ALA A 62 -9.88 -0.45 -3.56
C ALA A 62 -8.67 0.32 -4.13
N ARG A 63 -8.51 1.59 -3.73
CA ARG A 63 -7.36 2.42 -4.12
C ARG A 63 -6.04 1.80 -3.64
N ARG A 64 -5.97 1.35 -2.38
CA ARG A 64 -4.77 0.70 -1.83
C ARG A 64 -4.44 -0.59 -2.55
N VAL A 65 -5.44 -1.42 -2.85
CA VAL A 65 -5.24 -2.68 -3.59
C VAL A 65 -4.67 -2.41 -4.98
N ALA A 66 -5.18 -1.39 -5.69
CA ALA A 66 -4.63 -0.99 -6.98
C ALA A 66 -3.17 -0.51 -6.87
N GLN A 67 -2.88 0.36 -5.89
CA GLN A 67 -1.53 0.85 -5.63
C GLN A 67 -0.54 -0.27 -5.27
N ASP A 68 -1.00 -1.26 -4.50
CA ASP A 68 -0.18 -2.42 -4.14
C ASP A 68 0.09 -3.32 -5.35
N ALA A 69 -0.86 -3.46 -6.27
CA ALA A 69 -0.66 -4.20 -7.51
C ALA A 69 0.40 -3.51 -8.40
N ASP A 70 0.28 -2.20 -8.60
CA ASP A 70 1.25 -1.41 -9.36
C ASP A 70 2.64 -1.46 -8.71
N ARG A 71 2.70 -1.37 -7.38
CA ARG A 71 3.95 -1.48 -6.61
C ARG A 71 4.59 -2.85 -6.78
N ARG A 72 3.81 -3.93 -6.72
CA ARG A 72 4.32 -5.29 -6.94
C ARG A 72 4.88 -5.46 -8.34
N ALA A 73 4.15 -5.00 -9.37
CA ALA A 73 4.63 -5.04 -10.75
C ALA A 73 5.93 -4.25 -10.93
N TRP A 74 6.03 -3.07 -10.33
CA TRP A 74 7.25 -2.26 -10.35
C TRP A 74 8.43 -2.95 -9.66
N LEU A 75 8.21 -3.54 -8.47
CA LEU A 75 9.24 -4.29 -7.74
C LEU A 75 9.71 -5.52 -8.51
N GLU A 76 8.79 -6.28 -9.12
CA GLU A 76 9.12 -7.43 -9.97
C GLU A 76 9.94 -7.02 -11.18
N HIS A 77 9.58 -5.91 -11.84
CA HIS A 77 10.34 -5.37 -12.95
C HIS A 77 11.77 -5.00 -12.52
N ARG A 78 11.92 -4.25 -11.43
CA ARG A 78 13.23 -3.88 -10.85
C ARG A 78 14.08 -5.09 -10.47
N ALA A 79 13.46 -6.13 -9.92
CA ALA A 79 14.15 -7.38 -9.59
C ALA A 79 14.66 -8.09 -10.85
N ARG A 80 13.86 -8.13 -11.93
CA ARG A 80 14.28 -8.70 -13.22
C ARG A 80 15.42 -7.91 -13.86
N GLU A 81 15.36 -6.57 -13.84
CA GLU A 81 16.46 -5.73 -14.33
C GLU A 81 17.77 -6.00 -13.57
N SER A 82 17.69 -6.08 -12.24
CA SER A 82 18.84 -6.37 -11.40
C SER A 82 19.40 -7.76 -11.69
N ALA A 83 18.55 -8.78 -11.84
CA ALA A 83 18.96 -10.14 -12.19
C ALA A 83 19.60 -10.22 -13.58
N ALA A 84 19.04 -9.52 -14.58
CA ALA A 84 19.61 -9.45 -15.92
C ALA A 84 20.99 -8.78 -15.92
N LEU A 85 21.15 -7.70 -15.15
CA LEU A 85 22.44 -7.04 -14.97
C LEU A 85 23.46 -7.97 -14.31
N ILE A 86 23.08 -8.63 -13.21
CA ILE A 86 23.93 -9.60 -12.52
C ILE A 86 24.39 -10.70 -13.48
N ALA A 87 23.46 -11.24 -14.29
CA ALA A 87 23.76 -12.25 -15.29
C ALA A 87 24.73 -11.73 -16.37
N ALA A 88 24.55 -10.48 -16.84
CA ALA A 88 25.44 -9.85 -17.81
C ALA A 88 26.89 -9.70 -17.30
N TYR A 89 27.07 -9.53 -15.98
CA TYR A 89 28.38 -9.52 -15.33
C TYR A 89 28.80 -10.90 -14.78
N GLY A 90 28.14 -11.98 -15.21
CA GLY A 90 28.51 -13.36 -14.85
C GLY A 90 28.38 -13.66 -13.36
N HIS A 91 27.47 -13.01 -12.65
CA HIS A 91 27.30 -13.13 -11.19
C HIS A 91 28.56 -12.74 -10.38
N ASN A 92 29.48 -11.99 -11.00
CA ASN A 92 30.72 -11.57 -10.36
C ASN A 92 30.56 -10.21 -9.68
N ARG A 93 30.48 -10.23 -8.34
CA ARG A 93 30.37 -9.02 -7.52
C ARG A 93 31.45 -7.98 -7.84
N SER A 94 32.71 -8.39 -7.91
CA SER A 94 33.84 -7.49 -8.16
C SER A 94 33.79 -6.88 -9.56
N ALA A 95 33.23 -7.58 -10.55
CA ALA A 95 33.04 -7.02 -11.89
C ALA A 95 32.00 -5.89 -11.89
N ILE A 96 30.94 -6.03 -11.10
CA ILE A 96 29.89 -5.01 -10.93
C ILE A 96 30.42 -3.83 -10.11
N GLU A 97 31.16 -4.06 -9.02
CA GLU A 97 31.82 -3.01 -8.24
C GLU A 97 32.81 -2.21 -9.09
N GLY A 98 33.61 -2.90 -9.93
CA GLY A 98 34.50 -2.24 -10.87
C GLY A 98 33.77 -1.43 -11.94
N ALA A 99 32.61 -1.89 -12.42
CA ALA A 99 31.77 -1.13 -13.34
C ALA A 99 31.15 0.11 -12.67
N LEU A 100 30.72 -0.01 -11.41
CA LEU A 100 30.21 1.10 -10.61
C LEU A 100 31.27 2.18 -10.41
N LEU A 101 32.50 1.77 -10.04
CA LEU A 101 33.61 2.69 -9.87
C LEU A 101 33.91 3.45 -11.17
N ARG A 102 33.96 2.76 -12.31
CA ARG A 102 34.18 3.38 -13.62
C ARG A 102 33.09 4.39 -13.98
N GLU A 103 31.82 4.07 -13.73
CA GLU A 103 30.72 4.98 -14.02
C GLU A 103 30.73 6.20 -13.08
N SER A 104 31.09 6.00 -11.82
CA SER A 104 31.18 7.09 -10.82
C SER A 104 32.32 8.08 -11.08
N MET A 105 33.39 7.62 -11.74
CA MET A 105 34.55 8.45 -12.11
C MET A 105 34.43 9.10 -13.49
N ARG A 106 33.30 8.92 -14.18
CA ARG A 106 33.08 9.45 -15.52
C ARG A 106 32.78 10.95 -15.47
N ASP A 107 33.38 11.73 -16.37
CA ASP A 107 33.16 13.19 -16.48
C ASP A 107 31.67 13.58 -16.60
N ARG A 108 30.88 12.72 -17.24
CA ARG A 108 29.42 12.80 -17.27
C ARG A 108 28.83 11.51 -16.72
N MET A 109 28.66 11.49 -15.41
CA MET A 109 28.12 10.34 -14.69
C MET A 109 26.68 10.03 -15.09
N ASP A 110 26.41 8.78 -15.44
CA ASP A 110 25.06 8.27 -15.62
C ASP A 110 24.49 7.78 -14.28
N PHE A 111 23.73 8.66 -13.62
CA PHE A 111 23.08 8.35 -12.34
C PHE A 111 22.12 7.16 -12.42
N ALA A 112 21.46 6.95 -13.56
CA ALA A 112 20.57 5.81 -13.74
C ALA A 112 21.38 4.51 -13.80
N ARG A 113 22.52 4.53 -14.49
CA ARG A 113 23.43 3.38 -14.56
C ARG A 113 24.05 3.06 -13.19
N VAL A 114 24.46 4.08 -12.43
CA VAL A 114 24.96 3.93 -11.06
C VAL A 114 23.90 3.26 -10.18
N ALA A 115 22.67 3.77 -10.18
CA ALA A 115 21.58 3.19 -9.39
C ALA A 115 21.25 1.73 -9.78
N GLN A 116 21.35 1.38 -11.07
CA GLN A 116 21.19 -0.01 -11.52
C GLN A 116 22.30 -0.93 -10.99
N LEU A 117 23.55 -0.47 -11.01
CA LEU A 117 24.71 -1.23 -10.52
C LEU A 117 24.65 -1.41 -8.99
N GLU A 118 24.28 -0.38 -8.25
CA GLU A 118 24.05 -0.46 -6.80
C GLU A 118 22.91 -1.42 -6.46
N ALA A 119 21.78 -1.35 -7.18
CA ALA A 119 20.67 -2.27 -6.99
C ALA A 119 21.06 -3.73 -7.26
N ALA A 120 21.85 -3.99 -8.31
CA ALA A 120 22.39 -5.32 -8.60
C ALA A 120 23.34 -5.82 -7.50
N LEU A 121 24.20 -4.95 -6.94
CA LEU A 121 25.07 -5.31 -5.82
C LEU A 121 24.28 -5.65 -4.55
N ALA A 122 23.21 -4.90 -4.29
CA ALA A 122 22.32 -5.16 -3.16
C ALA A 122 21.51 -6.46 -3.32
N ALA A 123 21.16 -6.83 -4.56
CA ALA A 123 20.42 -8.04 -4.88
C ALA A 123 21.29 -9.32 -4.91
N LEU A 124 22.61 -9.19 -5.02
CA LEU A 124 23.52 -10.33 -4.92
C LEU A 124 23.50 -10.90 -3.49
N PRO A 125 23.37 -12.24 -3.33
CA PRO A 125 23.45 -12.85 -2.01
C PRO A 125 24.81 -12.51 -1.38
N GLN A 126 24.79 -11.98 -0.16
CA GLN A 126 26.01 -11.85 0.63
C GLN A 126 26.54 -13.27 0.83
N ARG A 127 27.71 -13.59 0.25
CA ARG A 127 28.45 -14.78 0.65
C ARG A 127 28.81 -14.59 2.12
N HIS A 128 27.95 -15.04 3.03
CA HIS A 128 28.37 -15.31 4.39
C HIS A 128 29.50 -16.31 4.29
N GLN A 129 30.69 -15.84 4.63
CA GLN A 129 31.84 -16.69 4.86
C GLN A 129 31.49 -17.56 6.07
N LEU A 130 30.93 -18.75 5.80
CA LEU A 130 30.96 -19.85 6.75
C LEU A 130 32.43 -20.27 6.83
N HIS A 131 33.12 -19.76 7.85
CA HIS A 131 34.40 -20.29 8.34
C HIS A 131 34.11 -21.37 9.37
#